data_AF-A0A351Y7T4-F1
#
_entry.id   AF-A0A351Y7T4-F1
#
_cell.length_a   1.000
_cell.length_b   1.000
_cell.length_c   1.000
_cell.angle_alpha   90.00
_cell.angle_beta   90.00
_cell.angle_gamma   90.00
#
_symmetry.space_group_name_H-M   'P 1'
#
loop_
_entity.id
_entity.type
_entity.pdbx_description
1 polymer ?
#
loop_
_entity_poly.entity_id
_entity_poly.type
_entity_poly.pdbx_seq_one_letter_code
_entity_poly.pdbx_strand_id
1 'polypeptide(L)'
;MIPFEWLFLSFIVGLVTNYLLALQYLKGLRGASKGISDWWLIACSIVWGTPILLFMYALFPEIRMEDMAHSRRLLISEIVLLLLQIALVLTLSFLGVISYDLPSSSESVSLSLFAFRF
;
A
#
# COMPACT_ATOMS: atom_id res chain seq x y z
N MET A 1 -17.00 11.38 -9.31
CA MET A 1 -16.58 10.00 -9.58
C MET A 1 -15.07 9.98 -9.71
N ILE A 2 -14.39 9.12 -8.96
CA ILE A 2 -12.94 8.96 -8.99
C ILE A 2 -12.64 7.75 -9.90
N PRO A 3 -11.88 7.92 -10.99
CA PRO A 3 -11.47 6.79 -11.82
C PRO A 3 -10.58 5.81 -11.04
N PHE A 4 -10.78 4.51 -11.26
CA PHE A 4 -10.02 3.45 -10.58
C PHE A 4 -8.50 3.60 -10.78
N GLU A 5 -8.07 4.12 -11.92
CA GLU A 5 -6.67 4.36 -12.27
C GLU A 5 -5.99 5.32 -11.29
N TRP A 6 -6.70 6.35 -10.81
CA TRP A 6 -6.15 7.29 -9.83
C TRP A 6 -6.00 6.65 -8.45
N LEU A 7 -6.95 5.79 -8.07
CA LEU A 7 -6.86 5.04 -6.83
C LEU A 7 -5.68 4.05 -6.90
N PHE A 8 -5.53 3.35 -8.02
CA PHE A 8 -4.40 2.46 -8.29
C PHE A 8 -3.05 3.19 -8.31
N LEU A 9 -2.97 4.36 -8.95
CA LEU A 9 -1.75 5.17 -8.96
C LEU A 9 -1.40 5.65 -7.54
N SER A 10 -2.40 6.09 -6.76
CA SER A 10 -2.19 6.50 -5.37
C SER A 10 -1.67 5.35 -4.51
N PHE A 11 -2.14 4.12 -4.77
CA PHE A 11 -1.66 2.91 -4.12
C PHE A 11 -0.19 2.63 -4.45
N ILE A 12 0.21 2.71 -5.74
CA ILE A 12 1.61 2.53 -6.15
C ILE A 12 2.51 3.58 -5.47
N VAL A 13 2.13 4.85 -5.50
CA VAL A 13 2.91 5.92 -4.85
C VAL A 13 3.03 5.67 -3.35
N GLY A 14 1.94 5.26 -2.69
CA GLY A 14 1.92 4.87 -1.29
C GLY A 14 2.90 3.74 -0.96
N LEU A 15 2.93 2.69 -1.78
CA LEU A 15 3.87 1.58 -1.64
C LEU A 15 5.32 2.03 -1.80
N VAL A 16 5.65 2.75 -2.88
CA VAL A 16 7.04 3.13 -3.17
C VAL A 16 7.57 4.08 -2.08
N THR A 17 6.78 5.06 -1.68
CA THR A 17 7.20 6.03 -0.64
C THR A 17 7.41 5.37 0.71
N ASN A 18 6.48 4.49 1.14
CA ASN A 18 6.62 3.79 2.40
C ASN A 18 7.72 2.72 2.38
N TYR A 19 8.00 2.11 1.23
CA TYR A 19 9.18 1.24 1.05
C TYR A 19 10.47 2.00 1.37
N LEU A 20 10.65 3.18 0.77
CA LEU A 20 11.84 4.00 0.99
C LEU A 20 11.97 4.45 2.45
N LEU A 21 10.85 4.83 3.08
CA LEU A 21 10.83 5.18 4.50
C LEU A 21 11.17 3.98 5.40
N ALA A 22 10.65 2.79 5.10
CA ALA A 22 10.98 1.57 5.83
C ALA A 22 12.46 1.21 5.72
N LEU A 23 13.06 1.37 4.54
CA LEU A 23 14.50 1.21 4.36
C LEU A 23 15.31 2.21 5.17
N GLN A 24 14.87 3.47 5.23
CA GLN A 24 15.55 4.50 6.03
C GLN A 24 15.41 4.22 7.54
N TYR A 25 14.24 3.75 7.98
CA TYR A 25 14.02 3.30 9.34
C TYR A 25 14.94 2.13 9.70
N LEU A 26 15.01 1.10 8.85
CA LEU A 26 15.92 -0.03 9.02
C LEU A 26 17.39 0.40 9.09
N LYS A 27 17.81 1.35 8.24
CA LYS A 27 19.16 1.95 8.31
C LYS A 27 19.39 2.66 9.64
N GLY A 28 18.36 3.34 10.17
CA GLY A 28 18.37 3.96 11.49
C GLY A 28 18.59 2.94 12.61
N LEU A 29 17.86 1.82 12.60
CA LEU A 29 18.02 0.74 13.57
C LEU A 29 19.42 0.11 13.55
N ARG A 30 20.06 0.07 12.37
CA ARG A 30 21.43 -0.44 12.21
C ARG A 30 22.51 0.59 12.55
N GLY A 31 22.15 1.79 13.00
CA GLY A 31 23.08 2.87 13.30
C GLY A 31 23.73 3.53 12.07
N ALA A 32 23.22 3.25 10.87
CA ALA A 32 23.79 3.76 9.61
C ALA A 32 23.21 5.12 9.19
N SER A 33 22.13 5.59 9.81
CA SER A 33 21.53 6.91 9.54
C SER A 33 20.81 7.48 10.76
N LYS A 34 20.37 8.74 10.69
CA LYS A 34 19.42 9.28 11.67
C LYS A 34 18.19 8.38 11.74
N GLY A 35 17.82 7.95 12.95
CA GLY A 35 16.64 7.13 13.20
C GLY A 35 15.36 7.90 12.86
N ILE A 36 14.40 7.20 12.28
CA ILE A 36 13.03 7.69 12.07
C ILE A 36 12.17 7.13 13.21
N SER A 37 11.22 7.92 13.70
CA SER A 37 10.26 7.47 14.71
C SER A 37 9.21 6.53 14.10
N ASP A 38 8.78 5.51 14.85
CA ASP A 38 7.72 4.58 14.45
C ASP A 38 6.43 5.30 14.03
N TRP A 39 6.06 6.34 14.79
CA TRP A 39 4.93 7.22 14.48
C TRP A 39 4.98 7.84 13.09
N TRP A 40 6.17 8.14 12.59
CA TRP A 40 6.32 8.69 11.25
C TRP A 40 6.01 7.64 10.19
N LEU A 41 6.45 6.38 10.40
CA LEU A 41 6.06 5.27 9.54
C LEU A 41 4.54 5.07 9.54
N ILE A 42 3.93 5.03 10.72
CA ILE A 42 2.48 4.81 10.89
C ILE A 42 1.68 5.96 10.25
N ALA A 43 2.13 7.21 10.39
CA ALA A 43 1.43 8.34 9.77
C ALA A 43 1.54 8.31 8.24
N CYS A 44 2.70 7.94 7.70
CA CYS A 44 2.92 7.83 6.26
C CYS A 44 2.19 6.62 5.64
N SER A 45 1.90 5.59 6.43
CA SER A 45 1.24 4.37 5.95
C SER A 45 -0.26 4.53 5.71
N ILE A 46 -0.89 5.58 6.26
CA ILE A 46 -2.29 5.96 6.01
C ILE A 46 -2.60 6.01 4.51
N VAL A 47 -1.65 6.52 3.70
CA VAL A 47 -1.78 6.62 2.24
C VAL A 47 -1.28 5.34 1.57
N TRP A 48 -1.94 4.22 1.84
CA TRP A 48 -1.70 2.92 1.18
C TRP A 48 -0.30 2.31 1.39
N GLY A 49 0.44 2.75 2.41
CA GLY A 49 1.77 2.23 2.72
C GLY A 49 1.77 0.93 3.53
N THR A 50 0.63 0.58 4.09
CA THR A 50 0.50 -0.51 5.05
C THR A 50 0.91 -1.89 4.50
N PRO A 51 0.55 -2.31 3.27
CA PRO A 51 0.96 -3.62 2.76
C PRO A 51 2.48 -3.76 2.67
N ILE A 52 3.19 -2.71 2.25
CA ILE A 52 4.66 -2.78 2.15
C ILE A 52 5.31 -2.73 3.52
N LEU A 53 4.77 -1.98 4.48
CA LEU A 53 5.31 -1.97 5.85
C LEU A 53 5.13 -3.32 6.54
N LEU A 54 3.98 -3.97 6.39
CA LEU A 54 3.76 -5.32 6.90
C LEU A 54 4.69 -6.34 6.23
N PHE A 55 4.92 -6.21 4.92
CA PHE A 55 5.89 -7.03 4.21
C PHE A 55 7.31 -6.84 4.75
N MET A 56 7.74 -5.59 4.91
CA MET A 56 9.06 -5.24 5.48
C MET A 56 9.21 -5.74 6.91
N TYR A 57 8.15 -5.61 7.73
CA TYR A 57 8.11 -6.15 9.09
C TYR A 57 8.28 -7.68 9.10
N ALA A 58 7.67 -8.40 8.16
CA ALA A 58 7.83 -9.85 8.05
C ALA A 58 9.25 -10.25 7.62
N LEU A 59 9.86 -9.48 6.72
CA LEU A 59 11.16 -9.76 6.11
C LEU A 59 12.33 -9.43 7.05
N PHE A 60 12.29 -8.31 7.76
CA PHE A 60 13.40 -7.81 8.56
C PHE A 60 13.18 -8.03 10.06
N PRO A 61 13.92 -8.95 10.71
CA PRO A 61 13.76 -9.22 12.13
C PRO A 61 14.07 -8.00 13.01
N GLU A 62 14.93 -7.09 12.57
CA GLU A 62 15.30 -5.89 13.32
C GLU A 62 14.10 -4.99 13.60
N ILE A 63 13.22 -4.82 12.60
CA ILE A 63 11.98 -4.05 12.74
C ILE A 63 11.07 -4.70 13.79
N ARG A 64 11.00 -6.03 13.81
CA ARG A 64 10.18 -6.77 14.78
C ARG A 64 10.73 -6.68 16.19
N MET A 65 12.05 -6.74 16.35
CA MET A 65 12.69 -6.64 17.66
C MET A 65 12.44 -5.26 18.27
N GLU A 66 12.61 -4.20 17.48
CA GLU A 66 12.31 -2.83 17.90
C GLU A 66 10.84 -2.68 18.29
N ASP A 67 9.93 -3.17 17.45
CA ASP A 67 8.50 -3.07 17.73
C ASP A 67 8.10 -3.88 18.98
N MET A 68 8.72 -5.05 19.22
CA MET A 68 8.50 -5.81 20.46
C MET A 68 8.94 -5.03 21.70
N ALA A 69 10.03 -4.27 21.63
CA ALA A 69 10.46 -3.38 22.71
C ALA A 69 9.45 -2.24 22.95
N HIS A 70 8.73 -1.83 21.89
CA HIS A 70 7.71 -0.78 21.92
C HIS A 70 6.26 -1.31 21.98
N SER A 71 6.02 -2.49 22.55
CA SER A 71 4.68 -3.07 22.76
C SER A 71 3.90 -3.37 21.47
N ARG A 72 4.61 -3.73 20.40
CA ARG A 72 4.04 -4.13 19.09
C ARG A 72 3.16 -3.05 18.45
N ARG A 73 3.46 -1.78 18.74
CA ARG A 73 2.65 -0.64 18.30
C ARG A 73 2.64 -0.48 16.80
N LEU A 74 3.76 -0.72 16.12
CA LEU A 74 3.85 -0.66 14.67
C LEU A 74 2.95 -1.75 14.06
N LEU A 75 3.12 -3.01 14.46
CA LEU A 75 2.32 -4.12 13.93
C LEU A 75 0.81 -3.91 14.14
N ILE A 76 0.40 -3.55 15.35
CA ILE A 76 -1.02 -3.36 15.67
C ILE A 76 -1.60 -2.20 14.86
N SER A 77 -0.87 -1.08 14.77
CA SER A 77 -1.33 0.09 14.01
C SER A 77 -1.48 -0.22 12.52
N GLU A 78 -0.51 -0.93 11.94
CA GLU A 78 -0.57 -1.32 10.52
C GLU A 78 -1.72 -2.30 10.25
N ILE A 79 -1.99 -3.27 11.14
CA ILE A 79 -3.16 -4.15 10.97
C ILE A 79 -4.47 -3.34 11.00
N VAL A 80 -4.61 -2.42 11.96
CA VAL A 80 -5.80 -1.56 12.06
C VAL A 80 -5.96 -0.68 10.82
N LEU A 81 -4.87 -0.08 10.34
CA LEU A 81 -4.87 0.74 9.13
C LEU A 81 -5.23 -0.07 7.88
N LEU A 82 -4.77 -1.32 7.76
CA LEU A 82 -5.12 -2.18 6.64
C LEU A 82 -6.63 -2.45 6.61
N LEU A 83 -7.22 -2.76 7.76
CA LEU A 83 -8.66 -2.99 7.87
C LEU A 83 -9.46 -1.73 7.52
N LEU A 84 -9.00 -0.55 7.97
CA LEU A 84 -9.61 0.72 7.62
C LEU A 84 -9.49 1.04 6.13
N GLN A 85 -8.35 0.79 5.52
CA GLN A 85 -8.12 0.97 4.09
C GLN A 85 -9.04 0.06 3.26
N ILE A 86 -9.18 -1.21 3.63
CA ILE A 86 -10.11 -2.14 2.97
C ILE A 86 -11.55 -1.65 3.13
N ALA A 87 -11.97 -1.28 4.34
CA ALA A 87 -13.31 -0.76 4.60
C ALA A 87 -13.59 0.52 3.80
N LEU A 88 -12.59 1.40 3.65
CA LEU A 88 -12.68 2.61 2.85
C LEU A 88 -12.90 2.29 1.37
N VAL A 89 -12.10 1.40 0.77
CA VAL A 89 -12.28 0.99 -0.63
C VAL A 89 -13.68 0.42 -0.82
N LEU A 90 -14.10 -0.53 0.03
CA LEU A 90 -15.42 -1.15 -0.07
C LEU A 90 -16.56 -0.13 0.06
N THR A 91 -16.45 0.83 0.98
CA THR A 91 -17.43 1.90 1.16
C THR A 91 -17.50 2.79 -0.07
N LEU A 92 -16.36 3.21 -0.62
CA LEU A 92 -16.28 4.05 -1.82
C LEU A 92 -16.83 3.32 -3.06
N SER A 93 -16.57 2.02 -3.18
CA SER A 93 -17.15 1.17 -4.23
C SER A 93 -18.66 1.04 -4.09
N PHE A 94 -19.17 0.77 -2.88
CA PHE A 94 -20.60 0.60 -2.62
C PHE A 94 -21.40 1.88 -2.87
N LEU A 95 -20.83 3.04 -2.54
CA LEU A 95 -21.44 4.35 -2.81
C LEU A 95 -21.34 4.78 -4.28
N GLY A 96 -20.72 3.98 -5.16
CA GLY A 96 -20.52 4.32 -6.57
C GLY A 96 -19.60 5.52 -6.79
N VAL A 97 -18.74 5.84 -5.81
CA VAL A 97 -17.77 6.94 -5.91
C VAL A 97 -16.63 6.55 -6.86
N ILE A 98 -16.27 5.27 -6.89
CA ILE A 98 -15.24 4.71 -7.78
C ILE A 98 -15.88 4.28 -9.10
N SER A 99 -15.34 4.80 -10.21
CA SER A 99 -15.73 4.38 -11.56
C SER A 99 -14.82 3.26 -12.04
N TYR A 100 -15.43 2.14 -12.43
CA TYR A 100 -14.76 1.03 -13.09
C TYR A 100 -15.07 1.14 -14.57
N ASP A 101 -14.16 1.73 -15.34
CA ASP A 101 -14.27 1.71 -16.80
C ASP A 101 -13.96 0.28 -17.26
N LEU A 102 -15.01 -0.55 -17.31
CA LEU A 102 -14.94 -1.87 -17.93
C LEU A 102 -14.81 -1.66 -19.44
N PRO A 103 -13.82 -2.26 -20.12
CA PRO A 103 -13.74 -2.18 -21.57
C PRO A 103 -15.05 -2.73 -22.13
N SER A 104 -15.78 -1.88 -22.86
CA SER A 104 -17.01 -2.28 -23.53
C SER A 104 -16.71 -3.50 -24.41
N SER A 105 -17.55 -4.53 -24.33
CA SER A 105 -17.40 -5.82 -24.99
C SER A 105 -17.21 -5.78 -26.52
N SER A 106 -17.29 -4.59 -27.14
CA SER A 106 -16.96 -4.36 -28.55
C SER A 106 -15.45 -4.31 -28.85
N GLU A 107 -14.59 -3.90 -27.90
CA GLU A 107 -13.13 -3.80 -28.15
C GLU A 107 -12.41 -5.16 -28.07
N SER A 108 -12.90 -6.08 -27.23
CA SER A 108 -12.35 -7.44 -27.11
C SER A 108 -12.58 -8.29 -28.37
N VAL A 109 -13.67 -8.05 -29.09
CA VAL A 109 -13.97 -8.69 -30.39
C VAL A 109 -13.03 -8.19 -31.49
N SER A 110 -12.68 -6.91 -31.51
CA SER A 110 -11.73 -6.37 -32.50
C SER A 110 -10.29 -6.85 -32.29
N LEU A 111 -9.83 -6.98 -31.05
CA LEU A 111 -8.47 -7.47 -30.74
C LEU A 111 -8.30 -8.96 -31.03
N SER A 112 -9.32 -9.77 -30.75
CA SER A 112 -9.32 -11.20 -31.12
C SER A 112 -9.36 -11.41 -32.64
N LEU A 113 -10.13 -10.62 -33.38
CA LEU A 113 -10.12 -10.65 -34.85
C LEU A 113 -8.79 -10.21 -35.46
N PHE A 114 -8.08 -9.26 -34.82
CA PHE A 114 -6.77 -8.82 -35.29
C PHE A 114 -5.67 -9.86 -35.01
N ALA A 115 -5.74 -10.57 -33.88
CA ALA A 115 -4.79 -11.61 -33.50
C ALA A 115 -4.88 -12.88 -34.38
N PHE A 116 -6.04 -13.15 -35.00
CA PHE A 116 -6.24 -14.28 -35.92
C PHE A 116 -5.90 -13.98 -37.39
N ARG A 117 -5.43 -12.77 -37.71
CA ARG A 117 -5.11 -12.33 -39.08
C ARG A 117 -3.63 -12.41 -39.46
N PHE A 118 -2.77 -13.01 -38.64
CA PHE A 118 -1.36 -13.28 -38.96
C PHE A 118 -1.05 -14.77 -38.93
#